data_AF-A0AAF6ARB1-F1
#
_entry.id   AF-A0AAF6ARB1-F1
#
_cell.length_a   1.000
_cell.length_b   1.000
_cell.length_c   1.000
_cell.angle_alpha   90.00
_cell.angle_beta   90.00
_cell.angle_gamma   90.00
#
_symmetry.space_group_name_H-M   'P 1'
#
loop_
_entity.id
_entity.type
_entity.pdbx_description
1 polymer ?
#
loop_
_entity_poly.entity_id
_entity_poly.type
_entity_poly.pdbx_seq_one_letter_code
_entity_poly.pdbx_strand_id
1 'polypeptide(L)'
;MEHIEAAVESVGLGDDAGADTSSLDQASFFRAVQDGNVQSVNALVKNRKHIDLNAYNDQGVTPLILAVYKYEVHRSVDVVSSLLKHGANVSVKAAPTPSNHKMSIVRHDMKNPDGSSPETKKIVFDHKTPLLIALELKSSLYLKGWEYRHWDAMLEVLSEATVQQLVEKGVKVPTIPAHSVSEVVQRNWDAVFNSGKHETIELTAEGKDVVALKLLVTGASKVLKMNLEHSSRMELKEASYNITKGLVHYLYVGKVEPHFMQQRGIDLFVTAHKYGVEALKHLCEANIVPNQDNWIKLLTAAVETDSQMLTLKTAQSIKDVMAERQSGQSFLTRGFSDIKDAPQQLFQSSRGLVG
;
A
#
# COMPACT_ATOMS: atom_id res chain seq x y z
N MET A 1 -43.58 24.84 -60.99
CA MET A 1 -43.26 23.93 -59.88
C MET A 1 -41.75 23.78 -59.88
N GLU A 2 -41.09 24.56 -59.04
CA GLU A 2 -39.66 24.44 -58.76
C GLU A 2 -39.42 23.14 -57.99
N HIS A 3 -38.58 22.26 -58.53
CA HIS A 3 -37.96 21.19 -57.76
C HIS A 3 -36.55 21.65 -57.40
N ILE A 4 -36.36 21.97 -56.12
CA ILE A 4 -35.04 22.23 -55.54
C ILE A 4 -34.49 20.88 -55.07
N GLU A 5 -33.54 20.32 -55.83
CA GLU A 5 -32.64 19.28 -55.34
C GLU A 5 -31.58 19.95 -54.46
N ALA A 6 -31.58 19.62 -53.17
CA ALA A 6 -30.56 20.05 -52.23
C ALA A 6 -29.26 19.27 -52.50
N ALA A 7 -28.27 19.95 -53.07
CA ALA A 7 -26.92 19.45 -53.21
C ALA A 7 -26.28 19.26 -51.81
N VAL A 8 -25.84 18.04 -51.55
CA VAL A 8 -25.00 17.67 -50.41
C VAL A 8 -23.59 18.22 -50.67
N GLU A 9 -23.26 19.34 -50.04
CA GLU A 9 -21.86 19.76 -49.89
C GLU A 9 -21.27 19.03 -48.68
N SER A 10 -20.47 18.01 -48.98
CA SER A 10 -19.52 17.41 -48.05
C SER A 10 -18.46 18.44 -47.69
N VAL A 11 -18.65 19.12 -46.55
CA VAL A 11 -17.59 19.94 -45.94
C VAL A 11 -16.51 19.01 -45.44
N GLY A 12 -15.40 18.97 -46.17
CA GLY A 12 -14.16 18.35 -45.73
C GLY A 12 -13.67 19.03 -44.45
N LEU A 13 -13.73 18.31 -43.33
CA LEU A 13 -12.95 18.65 -42.15
C LEU A 13 -11.54 18.10 -42.41
N GLY A 14 -10.62 19.03 -42.63
CA GLY A 14 -9.22 18.77 -42.94
C GLY A 14 -8.50 17.94 -41.88
N ASP A 15 -7.54 17.17 -42.36
CA ASP A 15 -6.68 16.21 -41.68
C ASP A 15 -5.64 16.83 -40.72
N ASP A 16 -6.02 17.85 -39.93
CA ASP A 16 -5.15 18.50 -38.93
C ASP A 16 -5.52 18.16 -37.47
N ALA A 17 -6.43 17.20 -37.23
CA ALA A 17 -6.95 16.83 -35.91
C ALA A 17 -6.17 15.72 -35.17
N GLY A 18 -4.96 15.37 -35.63
CA GLY A 18 -4.22 14.22 -35.12
C GLY A 18 -3.49 14.44 -33.79
N ALA A 19 -3.26 15.67 -33.35
CA ALA A 19 -2.33 15.95 -32.24
C ALA A 19 -2.99 16.30 -30.88
N ASP A 20 -4.21 16.83 -30.85
CA ASP A 20 -4.85 17.30 -29.60
C ASP A 20 -6.07 16.48 -29.15
N THR A 21 -6.59 15.59 -30.00
CA THR A 21 -7.75 14.76 -29.67
C THR A 21 -7.43 13.75 -28.57
N SER A 22 -6.22 13.21 -28.52
CA SER A 22 -5.78 12.24 -27.49
C SER A 22 -5.74 12.84 -26.08
N SER A 23 -5.24 14.07 -25.95
CA SER A 23 -5.19 14.79 -24.67
C SER A 23 -6.59 15.17 -24.18
N LEU A 24 -7.44 15.68 -25.09
CA LEU A 24 -8.83 16.00 -24.78
C LEU A 24 -9.64 14.75 -24.38
N ASP A 25 -9.37 13.62 -25.03
CA ASP A 25 -10.00 12.34 -24.75
C ASP A 25 -9.62 11.80 -23.37
N GLN A 26 -8.35 11.93 -22.99
CA GLN A 26 -7.87 11.56 -21.65
C GLN A 26 -8.45 12.48 -20.56
N ALA A 27 -8.51 13.79 -20.80
CA ALA A 27 -9.13 14.74 -19.86
C ALA A 27 -10.63 14.46 -19.68
N SER A 28 -11.34 14.17 -20.77
CA SER A 28 -12.75 13.78 -20.75
C SER A 28 -12.97 12.47 -19.99
N PHE A 29 -12.05 11.53 -20.13
CA PHE A 29 -12.05 10.28 -19.37
C PHE A 29 -11.86 10.51 -17.86
N PHE A 30 -10.88 11.32 -17.46
CA PHE A 30 -10.68 11.68 -16.06
C PHE A 30 -11.92 12.38 -15.47
N ARG A 31 -12.60 13.24 -16.24
CA ARG A 31 -13.86 13.87 -15.80
C ARG A 31 -14.98 12.84 -15.60
N ALA A 32 -15.14 11.89 -16.52
CA ALA A 32 -16.13 10.83 -16.37
C ALA A 32 -15.89 9.97 -15.11
N VAL A 33 -14.62 9.67 -14.80
CA VAL A 33 -14.23 8.97 -13.56
C VAL A 33 -14.50 9.84 -12.33
N GLN A 34 -14.18 11.13 -12.40
CA GLN A 34 -14.42 12.08 -11.31
C GLN A 34 -15.91 12.24 -10.98
N ASP A 35 -16.76 12.24 -12.00
CA ASP A 35 -18.21 12.40 -11.88
C ASP A 35 -18.93 11.10 -11.48
N GLY A 36 -18.22 9.98 -11.39
CA GLY A 36 -18.81 8.70 -11.01
C GLY A 36 -19.64 8.04 -12.13
N ASN A 37 -19.54 8.52 -13.37
CA ASN A 37 -20.40 8.10 -14.47
C ASN A 37 -19.88 6.83 -15.16
N VAL A 38 -20.29 5.68 -14.64
CA VAL A 38 -19.89 4.34 -15.11
C VAL A 38 -20.18 4.12 -16.59
N GLN A 39 -21.32 4.61 -17.08
CA GLN A 39 -21.72 4.46 -18.49
C GLN A 39 -20.75 5.21 -19.39
N SER A 40 -20.38 6.44 -19.03
CA SER A 40 -19.42 7.26 -19.77
C SER A 40 -18.02 6.65 -19.73
N VAL A 41 -17.58 6.13 -18.58
CA VAL A 41 -16.31 5.39 -18.45
C VAL A 41 -16.29 4.19 -19.40
N ASN A 42 -17.32 3.35 -19.37
CA ASN A 42 -17.42 2.17 -20.23
C ASN A 42 -17.49 2.54 -21.73
N ALA A 43 -18.23 3.60 -22.09
CA ALA A 43 -18.36 4.04 -23.46
C ALA A 43 -17.03 4.59 -24.00
N LEU A 44 -16.33 5.39 -23.22
CA LEU A 44 -15.04 5.97 -23.60
C LEU A 44 -13.99 4.86 -23.79
N VAL A 45 -13.87 3.92 -22.86
CA VAL A 45 -12.89 2.82 -22.95
C VAL A 45 -13.16 1.89 -24.14
N LYS A 46 -14.43 1.65 -24.48
CA LYS A 46 -14.80 0.79 -25.63
C LYS A 46 -14.62 1.48 -26.97
N ASN A 47 -14.95 2.78 -27.05
CA ASN A 47 -15.00 3.50 -28.32
C ASN A 47 -13.67 4.16 -28.70
N ARG A 48 -12.77 4.40 -27.74
CA ARG A 48 -11.52 5.15 -27.98
C ARG A 48 -10.31 4.29 -27.66
N LYS A 49 -9.52 3.96 -28.70
CA LYS A 49 -8.33 3.10 -28.59
C LYS A 49 -7.14 3.74 -27.87
N HIS A 50 -7.16 5.06 -27.64
CA HIS A 50 -6.01 5.81 -27.11
C HIS A 50 -6.11 6.18 -25.63
N ILE A 51 -7.12 5.68 -24.90
CA ILE A 51 -7.26 5.97 -23.47
C ILE A 51 -6.29 5.10 -22.69
N ASP A 52 -5.38 5.76 -21.97
CA ASP A 52 -4.50 5.10 -21.02
C ASP A 52 -5.16 5.08 -19.63
N LEU A 53 -5.46 3.87 -19.15
CA LEU A 53 -6.06 3.64 -17.83
C LEU A 53 -5.09 3.89 -16.67
N ASN A 54 -3.80 4.03 -16.96
CA ASN A 54 -2.73 4.19 -15.99
C ASN A 54 -2.01 5.55 -16.09
N ALA A 55 -2.47 6.43 -16.99
CA ALA A 55 -1.92 7.77 -17.12
C ALA A 55 -2.09 8.58 -15.82
N TYR A 56 -1.23 9.56 -15.62
CA TYR A 56 -1.36 10.54 -14.55
C TYR A 56 -2.13 11.77 -15.06
N ASN A 57 -3.04 12.29 -14.23
CA ASN A 57 -3.59 13.61 -14.45
C ASN A 57 -2.63 14.71 -13.92
N ASP A 58 -3.04 15.97 -14.06
CA ASP A 58 -2.29 17.13 -13.55
C ASP A 58 -2.07 17.10 -12.03
N GLN A 59 -2.80 16.26 -11.30
CA GLN A 59 -2.67 16.03 -9.87
C GLN A 59 -1.76 14.85 -9.52
N GLY A 60 -1.11 14.22 -10.50
CA GLY A 60 -0.22 13.08 -10.28
C GLY A 60 -0.95 11.81 -9.82
N VAL A 61 -2.26 11.71 -10.03
CA VAL A 61 -3.06 10.52 -9.68
C VAL A 61 -3.52 9.78 -10.93
N THR A 62 -3.63 8.46 -10.80
CA THR A 62 -4.20 7.62 -11.84
C THR A 62 -5.73 7.63 -11.79
N PRO A 63 -6.43 7.23 -12.87
CA PRO A 63 -7.89 7.09 -12.88
C PRO A 63 -8.40 6.22 -11.73
N LEU A 64 -7.69 5.13 -11.41
CA LEU A 64 -8.05 4.24 -10.32
C LEU A 64 -7.92 4.93 -8.95
N ILE A 65 -6.82 5.65 -8.70
CA ILE A 65 -6.64 6.42 -7.46
C ILE A 65 -7.71 7.52 -7.34
N LEU A 66 -8.04 8.19 -8.44
CA LEU A 66 -9.08 9.21 -8.48
C LEU A 66 -10.46 8.62 -8.13
N ALA A 67 -10.79 7.45 -8.68
CA ALA A 67 -12.04 6.75 -8.37
C ALA A 67 -12.13 6.35 -6.88
N VAL A 68 -11.03 5.86 -6.30
CA VAL A 68 -10.95 5.54 -4.86
C VAL A 68 -11.13 6.79 -4.02
N TYR A 69 -10.51 7.91 -4.39
CA TYR A 69 -10.65 9.18 -3.68
C TYR A 69 -12.09 9.74 -3.75
N LYS A 70 -12.75 9.65 -4.91
CA LYS A 70 -14.12 10.14 -5.13
C LYS A 70 -15.20 9.16 -4.63
N TYR A 71 -14.80 8.01 -4.10
CA TYR A 71 -15.74 7.02 -3.58
C TYR A 71 -16.68 7.57 -2.51
N GLU A 72 -16.22 8.46 -1.63
CA GLU A 72 -17.08 9.12 -0.62
C GLU A 72 -18.24 9.91 -1.23
N VAL A 73 -18.02 10.52 -2.39
CA VAL A 73 -19.02 11.39 -3.02
C VAL A 73 -20.11 10.55 -3.68
N HIS A 74 -19.72 9.46 -4.33
CA HIS A 74 -20.62 8.66 -5.17
C HIS A 74 -21.15 7.40 -4.48
N ARG A 75 -20.46 6.93 -3.44
CA ARG A 75 -20.72 5.67 -2.71
C ARG A 75 -20.90 4.44 -3.62
N SER A 76 -20.32 4.45 -4.82
CA SER A 76 -20.40 3.36 -5.80
C SER A 76 -19.01 2.78 -6.09
N VAL A 77 -18.93 1.44 -6.04
CA VAL A 77 -17.74 0.66 -6.43
C VAL A 77 -17.73 0.34 -7.93
N ASP A 78 -18.76 0.73 -8.68
CA ASP A 78 -18.96 0.32 -10.07
C ASP A 78 -17.92 0.93 -11.01
N VAL A 79 -17.50 2.18 -10.77
CA VAL A 79 -16.43 2.83 -11.52
C VAL A 79 -15.12 2.09 -11.32
N VAL A 80 -14.77 1.77 -10.07
CA VAL A 80 -13.56 1.00 -9.75
C VAL A 80 -13.63 -0.38 -10.40
N SER A 81 -14.76 -1.07 -10.28
CA SER A 81 -14.97 -2.39 -10.88
C SER A 81 -14.87 -2.35 -12.41
N SER A 82 -15.38 -1.29 -13.06
CA SER A 82 -15.24 -1.07 -14.49
C SER A 82 -13.77 -0.86 -14.88
N LEU A 83 -13.05 0.01 -14.17
CA LEU A 83 -11.62 0.27 -14.45
C LEU A 83 -10.79 -1.00 -14.33
N LEU A 84 -11.02 -1.80 -13.28
CA LEU A 84 -10.32 -3.06 -13.07
C LEU A 84 -10.63 -4.09 -14.17
N LYS A 85 -11.90 -4.22 -14.57
CA LYS A 85 -12.30 -5.10 -15.68
C LYS A 85 -11.61 -4.77 -17.01
N HIS A 86 -11.28 -3.50 -17.24
CA HIS A 86 -10.58 -3.06 -18.46
C HIS A 86 -9.05 -3.06 -18.31
N GLY A 87 -8.50 -3.56 -17.20
CA GLY A 87 -7.06 -3.74 -17.01
C GLY A 87 -6.34 -2.57 -16.34
N ALA A 88 -7.05 -1.73 -15.57
CA ALA A 88 -6.39 -0.72 -14.74
C ALA A 88 -5.44 -1.38 -13.73
N ASN A 89 -4.22 -0.87 -13.64
CA ASN A 89 -3.17 -1.48 -12.84
C ASN A 89 -3.26 -1.00 -11.38
N VAL A 90 -3.47 -1.94 -10.45
CA VAL A 90 -3.62 -1.64 -9.02
C VAL A 90 -2.30 -1.39 -8.30
N SER A 91 -1.17 -1.68 -8.93
CA SER A 91 0.16 -1.46 -8.35
C SER A 91 0.76 -0.09 -8.68
N VAL A 92 0.08 0.73 -9.49
CA VAL A 92 0.59 2.08 -9.84
C VAL A 92 0.48 3.00 -8.63
N LYS A 93 1.62 3.59 -8.25
CA LYS A 93 1.75 4.51 -7.13
C LYS A 93 1.37 5.92 -7.58
N ALA A 94 0.78 6.74 -6.71
CA ALA A 94 0.60 8.16 -7.02
C ALA A 94 1.98 8.82 -7.24
N ALA A 95 2.06 9.72 -8.20
CA ALA A 95 3.29 10.44 -8.49
C ALA A 95 3.67 11.37 -7.32
N PRO A 96 4.96 11.57 -7.03
CA PRO A 96 5.38 12.60 -6.09
C PRO A 96 5.03 13.97 -6.67
N THR A 97 4.06 14.66 -6.08
CA THR A 97 3.72 16.01 -6.54
C THR A 97 4.53 17.06 -5.75
N PRO A 98 5.19 18.03 -6.40
CA PRO A 98 5.99 19.04 -5.72
C PRO A 98 5.16 20.13 -5.02
N SER A 99 3.84 19.98 -4.89
CA SER A 99 2.95 21.05 -4.45
C SER A 99 2.01 20.63 -3.33
N ASN A 100 1.63 21.62 -2.51
CA ASN A 100 0.75 21.60 -1.33
C ASN A 100 -0.67 21.02 -1.52
N HIS A 101 -0.91 20.13 -2.48
CA HIS A 101 -2.20 19.48 -2.77
C HIS A 101 -2.52 18.38 -1.77
N LYS A 102 -2.65 18.80 -0.53
CA LYS A 102 -3.29 18.05 0.53
C LYS A 102 -4.79 17.95 0.21
N MET A 103 -5.18 16.90 -0.51
CA MET A 103 -6.58 16.70 -0.88
C MET A 103 -7.39 16.34 0.36
N SER A 104 -8.47 17.09 0.55
CA SER A 104 -9.32 17.03 1.71
C SER A 104 -10.46 16.05 1.52
N ILE A 105 -10.73 15.19 2.51
CA ILE A 105 -12.06 14.57 2.63
C ILE A 105 -13.02 15.69 3.02
N VAL A 106 -13.98 16.02 2.15
CA VAL A 106 -15.00 17.06 2.40
C VAL A 106 -16.33 16.37 2.66
N ARG A 107 -16.94 16.64 3.83
CA ARG A 107 -18.31 16.21 4.13
C ARG A 107 -19.29 17.02 3.26
N HIS A 108 -20.14 16.34 2.49
CA HIS A 108 -21.26 16.97 1.78
C HIS A 108 -22.62 16.75 2.48
N ASP A 109 -22.66 16.02 3.59
CA ASP A 109 -23.92 15.75 4.29
C ASP A 109 -24.43 16.93 5.13
N MET A 110 -25.54 17.49 4.61
CA MET A 110 -26.67 18.18 5.28
C MET A 110 -26.36 19.49 6.03
N LYS A 111 -26.87 20.60 5.48
CA LYS A 111 -27.11 21.92 6.12
C LYS A 111 -26.36 22.13 7.44
N ASN A 112 -25.15 22.69 7.37
CA ASN A 112 -24.59 23.39 8.53
C ASN A 112 -25.53 24.56 8.84
N PRO A 113 -26.16 24.61 10.03
CA PRO A 113 -26.91 25.79 10.45
C PRO A 113 -25.98 27.00 10.66
N ASP A 114 -24.68 26.75 10.83
CA ASP A 114 -23.76 27.69 11.49
C ASP A 114 -22.53 28.09 10.67
N GLY A 115 -22.53 27.87 9.35
CA GLY A 115 -21.50 28.42 8.46
C GLY A 115 -20.04 27.98 8.72
N SER A 116 -19.80 27.00 9.60
CA SER A 116 -18.44 26.49 9.85
C SER A 116 -17.95 25.68 8.64
N SER A 117 -16.68 25.86 8.29
CA SER A 117 -16.06 25.23 7.12
C SER A 117 -16.08 23.70 7.22
N PRO A 118 -16.18 22.96 6.10
CA PRO A 118 -16.12 21.50 6.14
C PRO A 118 -14.79 21.03 6.74
N GLU A 119 -14.84 20.09 7.69
CA GLU A 119 -13.63 19.52 8.27
C GLU A 119 -12.88 18.68 7.24
N THR A 120 -11.62 19.02 7.01
CA THR A 120 -10.79 18.37 5.99
C THR A 120 -9.62 17.64 6.62
N LYS A 121 -9.60 16.29 6.57
CA LYS A 121 -8.35 15.56 6.78
C LYS A 121 -7.59 15.55 5.46
N LYS A 122 -6.35 16.01 5.55
CA LYS A 122 -5.40 16.14 4.45
C LYS A 122 -4.62 14.83 4.35
N ILE A 123 -4.89 14.03 3.31
CA ILE A 123 -4.12 12.81 3.05
C ILE A 123 -3.13 13.11 1.93
N VAL A 124 -1.87 12.75 2.16
CA VAL A 124 -0.80 12.83 1.16
C VAL A 124 -0.81 11.50 0.42
N PHE A 125 -0.97 11.52 -0.90
CA PHE A 125 -1.02 10.32 -1.73
C PHE A 125 0.35 9.88 -2.24
N ASP A 126 1.39 10.70 -2.06
CA ASP A 126 2.72 10.48 -2.63
C ASP A 126 3.21 9.05 -2.42
N HIS A 127 3.54 8.38 -3.53
CA HIS A 127 4.02 7.00 -3.59
C HIS A 127 3.05 5.92 -3.09
N LYS A 128 1.78 6.23 -2.82
CA LYS A 128 0.81 5.24 -2.29
C LYS A 128 0.07 4.52 -3.41
N THR A 129 -0.21 3.23 -3.19
CA THR A 129 -1.05 2.41 -4.06
C THR A 129 -2.53 2.63 -3.75
N PRO A 130 -3.45 2.37 -4.72
CA PRO A 130 -4.89 2.44 -4.51
C PRO A 130 -5.38 1.73 -3.24
N LEU A 131 -4.86 0.54 -2.95
CA LEU A 131 -5.24 -0.25 -1.77
C LEU A 131 -4.80 0.43 -0.45
N LEU A 132 -3.57 0.95 -0.40
CA LEU A 132 -3.06 1.68 0.76
C LEU A 132 -3.88 2.96 1.01
N ILE A 133 -4.23 3.67 -0.06
CA ILE A 133 -5.07 4.87 0.01
C ILE A 133 -6.44 4.54 0.59
N ALA A 134 -7.10 3.48 0.12
CA ALA A 134 -8.40 3.05 0.63
C ALA A 134 -8.36 2.73 2.13
N LEU A 135 -7.30 2.07 2.61
CA LEU A 135 -7.13 1.77 4.04
C LEU A 135 -6.92 3.02 4.89
N GLU A 136 -6.10 3.97 4.44
CA GLU A 136 -5.87 5.22 5.16
C GLU A 136 -7.11 6.10 5.21
N LEU A 137 -7.89 6.14 4.12
CA LEU A 137 -9.18 6.83 4.06
C LEU A 137 -10.13 6.20 5.08
N LYS A 138 -10.32 4.89 5.04
CA LYS A 138 -11.16 4.15 6.00
C LYS A 138 -10.74 4.35 7.46
N SER A 139 -9.44 4.24 7.75
CA SER A 139 -8.89 4.48 9.10
C SER A 139 -9.15 5.91 9.57
N SER A 140 -9.04 6.88 8.66
CA SER A 140 -9.32 8.28 8.96
C SER A 140 -10.79 8.54 9.31
N LEU A 141 -11.72 7.86 8.64
CA LEU A 141 -13.16 7.93 8.94
C LEU A 141 -13.47 7.29 10.29
N TYR A 142 -12.87 6.14 10.58
CA TYR A 142 -13.02 5.44 11.85
C TYR A 142 -12.60 6.30 13.04
N LEU A 143 -11.43 6.95 12.96
CA LEU A 143 -10.93 7.83 14.03
C LEU A 143 -11.84 9.05 14.26
N LYS A 144 -12.61 9.46 13.26
CA LYS A 144 -13.59 10.54 13.36
C LYS A 144 -14.99 10.05 13.80
N GLY A 145 -15.18 8.74 13.97
CA GLY A 145 -16.48 8.14 14.29
C GLY A 145 -17.49 8.23 13.15
N TRP A 146 -17.04 8.38 11.90
CA TRP A 146 -17.91 8.49 10.73
C TRP A 146 -18.32 7.12 10.21
N GLU A 147 -19.33 7.08 9.33
CA GLU A 147 -19.70 5.85 8.63
C GLU A 147 -18.49 5.40 7.78
N TYR A 148 -18.00 4.18 8.02
CA TYR A 148 -16.83 3.63 7.32
C TYR A 148 -17.09 2.25 6.72
N ARG A 149 -18.25 1.65 6.99
CA ARG A 149 -18.57 0.26 6.59
C ARG A 149 -18.71 0.10 5.09
N HIS A 150 -19.18 1.13 4.39
CA HIS A 150 -19.27 1.11 2.93
C HIS A 150 -17.90 0.87 2.26
N TRP A 151 -16.79 1.27 2.88
CA TRP A 151 -15.44 0.94 2.41
C TRP A 151 -15.08 -0.55 2.42
N ASP A 152 -15.81 -1.40 3.12
CA ASP A 152 -15.56 -2.84 3.11
C ASP A 152 -15.69 -3.39 1.68
N ALA A 153 -16.69 -2.93 0.91
CA ALA A 153 -16.87 -3.31 -0.50
C ALA A 153 -15.71 -2.80 -1.39
N MET A 154 -15.23 -1.57 -1.15
CA MET A 154 -14.08 -1.01 -1.88
C MET A 154 -12.80 -1.82 -1.62
N LEU A 155 -12.54 -2.17 -0.35
CA LEU A 155 -11.37 -2.94 0.04
C LEU A 155 -11.41 -4.36 -0.52
N GLU A 156 -12.57 -4.99 -0.53
CA GLU A 156 -12.76 -6.30 -1.14
C GLU A 156 -12.36 -6.27 -2.61
N VAL A 157 -12.96 -5.38 -3.41
CA VAL A 157 -12.70 -5.27 -4.86
C VAL A 157 -11.22 -4.98 -5.14
N LEU A 158 -10.61 -4.04 -4.42
CA LEU A 158 -9.20 -3.70 -4.60
C LEU A 158 -8.27 -4.83 -4.16
N SER A 159 -8.56 -5.49 -3.03
CA SER A 159 -7.74 -6.60 -2.53
C SER A 159 -7.80 -7.79 -3.48
N GLU A 160 -8.97 -8.12 -4.01
CA GLU A 160 -9.13 -9.19 -4.99
C GLU A 160 -8.37 -8.92 -6.29
N ALA A 161 -8.51 -7.72 -6.85
CA ALA A 161 -7.76 -7.34 -8.04
C ALA A 161 -6.24 -7.33 -7.80
N THR A 162 -5.79 -6.93 -6.61
CA THR A 162 -4.37 -6.99 -6.22
C THR A 162 -3.87 -8.42 -6.16
N VAL A 163 -4.64 -9.34 -5.58
CA VAL A 163 -4.28 -10.76 -5.54
C VAL A 163 -4.22 -11.33 -6.96
N GLN A 164 -5.23 -11.08 -7.80
CA GLN A 164 -5.26 -11.56 -9.18
C GLN A 164 -4.04 -11.10 -9.98
N GLN A 165 -3.74 -9.80 -9.96
CA GLN A 165 -2.60 -9.24 -10.70
C GLN A 165 -1.26 -9.81 -10.21
N LEU A 166 -1.09 -10.06 -8.91
CA LEU A 166 0.15 -10.62 -8.36
C LEU A 166 0.29 -12.12 -8.60
N VAL A 167 -0.82 -12.86 -8.62
CA VAL A 167 -0.84 -14.28 -8.99
C VAL A 167 -0.51 -14.45 -10.48
N GLU A 168 -1.06 -13.61 -11.35
CA GLU A 168 -0.75 -13.57 -12.79
C GLU A 168 0.74 -13.29 -13.05
N LYS A 169 1.37 -12.44 -12.23
CA LYS A 169 2.82 -12.17 -12.27
C LYS A 169 3.68 -13.33 -11.76
N GLY A 170 3.08 -14.42 -11.28
CA GLY A 170 3.80 -15.63 -10.88
C GLY A 170 4.60 -15.50 -9.58
N VAL A 171 4.18 -14.60 -8.67
CA VAL A 171 4.83 -14.41 -7.36
C VAL A 171 4.70 -15.68 -6.53
N LYS A 172 5.74 -16.51 -6.54
CA LYS A 172 5.87 -17.67 -5.65
C LYS A 172 6.50 -17.22 -4.34
N VAL A 173 5.96 -17.70 -3.22
CA VAL A 173 6.60 -17.55 -1.90
C VAL A 173 8.05 -18.02 -2.04
N PRO A 174 9.05 -17.21 -1.65
CA PRO A 174 10.42 -17.69 -1.61
C PRO A 174 10.47 -18.89 -0.68
N THR A 175 10.60 -20.09 -1.24
CA THR A 175 11.01 -21.26 -0.48
C THR A 175 12.48 -21.03 -0.16
N ILE A 176 12.75 -20.23 0.86
CA ILE A 176 14.08 -20.20 1.46
C ILE A 176 14.29 -21.61 1.97
N PRO A 177 15.21 -22.42 1.42
CA PRO A 177 15.56 -23.67 2.05
C PRO A 177 16.07 -23.24 3.43
N ALA A 178 15.47 -23.73 4.51
CA ALA A 178 15.87 -23.40 5.88
C ALA A 178 17.39 -23.62 6.12
N HIS A 179 18.02 -24.43 5.27
CA HIS A 179 19.47 -24.67 5.21
C HIS A 179 20.30 -23.48 4.70
N SER A 180 19.78 -22.62 3.82
CA SER A 180 20.55 -21.52 3.18
C SER A 180 20.93 -20.39 4.14
N VAL A 181 20.08 -20.08 5.12
CA VAL A 181 20.33 -18.98 6.08
C VAL A 181 21.41 -19.37 7.09
N SER A 182 21.41 -20.63 7.53
CA SER A 182 22.46 -21.19 8.39
C SER A 182 23.82 -21.20 7.66
N GLU A 183 23.83 -21.48 6.36
CA GLU A 183 25.04 -21.48 5.55
C GLU A 183 25.68 -20.10 5.42
N VAL A 184 24.90 -19.02 5.24
CA VAL A 184 25.45 -17.66 5.13
C VAL A 184 26.13 -17.24 6.44
N VAL A 185 25.47 -17.50 7.57
CA VAL A 185 26.04 -17.18 8.89
C VAL A 185 27.27 -18.03 9.18
N GLN A 186 27.25 -19.32 8.86
CA GLN A 186 28.42 -20.20 8.99
C GLN A 186 29.59 -19.71 8.13
N ARG A 187 29.35 -19.38 6.85
CA ARG A 187 30.40 -18.83 5.96
C ARG A 187 31.01 -17.54 6.50
N ASN A 188 30.20 -16.66 7.08
CA ASN A 188 30.70 -15.41 7.67
C ASN A 188 31.56 -15.69 8.91
N TRP A 189 31.19 -16.67 9.74
CA TRP A 189 32.01 -17.11 10.87
C TRP A 189 33.29 -17.81 10.42
N ASP A 190 33.25 -18.64 9.38
CA ASP A 190 34.45 -19.25 8.78
C ASP A 190 35.42 -18.18 8.27
N ALA A 191 34.91 -17.11 7.65
CA ALA A 191 35.73 -15.99 7.21
C ALA A 191 36.38 -15.25 8.39
N VAL A 192 35.64 -15.02 9.49
CA VAL A 192 36.19 -14.43 10.72
C VAL A 192 37.30 -15.33 11.27
N PHE A 193 37.03 -16.62 11.41
CA PHE A 193 37.97 -17.59 11.98
C PHE A 193 39.25 -17.72 11.14
N ASN A 194 39.12 -17.86 9.83
CA ASN A 194 40.27 -18.01 8.91
C ASN A 194 41.10 -16.73 8.78
N SER A 195 40.49 -15.55 8.95
CA SER A 195 41.21 -14.28 8.83
C SER A 195 42.15 -13.98 10.00
N GLY A 196 41.88 -14.53 11.20
CA GLY A 196 42.55 -14.15 12.45
C GLY A 196 42.38 -12.68 12.87
N LYS A 197 41.50 -11.91 12.19
CA LYS A 197 41.25 -10.49 12.48
C LYS A 197 39.92 -10.34 13.21
N HIS A 198 39.97 -9.84 14.44
CA HIS A 198 38.80 -9.64 15.29
C HIS A 198 38.48 -8.16 15.50
N GLU A 199 38.70 -7.32 14.48
CA GLU A 199 38.35 -5.90 14.54
C GLU A 199 36.85 -5.73 14.85
N THR A 200 36.56 -4.92 15.86
CA THR A 200 35.20 -4.52 16.21
C THR A 200 34.85 -3.19 15.56
N ILE A 201 33.56 -2.99 15.35
CA ILE A 201 32.98 -1.71 14.93
C ILE A 201 31.84 -1.34 15.87
N GLU A 202 31.61 -0.04 15.99
CA GLU A 202 30.50 0.52 16.76
C GLU A 202 29.40 0.96 15.79
N LEU A 203 28.25 0.29 15.86
CA LEU A 203 27.04 0.67 15.15
C LEU A 203 26.20 1.55 16.06
N THR A 204 26.06 2.82 15.71
CA THR A 204 25.36 3.81 16.55
C THR A 204 23.94 4.01 16.04
N ALA A 205 22.96 3.94 16.94
CA ALA A 205 21.54 4.14 16.65
C ALA A 205 20.87 4.84 17.83
N GLU A 206 20.16 5.94 17.59
CA GLU A 206 19.52 6.77 18.62
C GLU A 206 20.48 7.19 19.76
N GLY A 207 21.75 7.47 19.42
CA GLY A 207 22.79 7.84 20.38
C GLY A 207 23.28 6.70 21.27
N LYS A 208 22.95 5.45 20.95
CA LYS A 208 23.42 4.25 21.64
C LYS A 208 24.25 3.38 20.70
N ASP A 209 25.28 2.75 21.26
CA ASP A 209 26.25 2.00 20.48
C ASP A 209 26.04 0.48 20.63
N VAL A 210 26.09 -0.23 19.50
CA VAL A 210 26.09 -1.70 19.44
C VAL A 210 27.42 -2.14 18.85
N VAL A 211 28.23 -2.83 19.64
CA VAL A 211 29.53 -3.36 19.20
C VAL A 211 29.30 -4.66 18.43
N ALA A 212 29.89 -4.76 17.23
CA ALA A 212 29.83 -5.94 16.39
C ALA A 212 31.18 -6.23 15.71
N LEU A 213 31.39 -7.46 15.26
CA LEU A 213 32.59 -7.83 14.49
C LEU A 213 32.51 -7.25 13.08
N LYS A 214 33.54 -6.50 12.67
CA LYS A 214 33.63 -5.85 11.36
C LYS A 214 33.43 -6.84 10.21
N LEU A 215 34.06 -8.00 10.29
CA LEU A 215 33.98 -9.02 9.25
C LEU A 215 32.57 -9.64 9.13
N LEU A 216 31.85 -9.81 10.24
CA LEU A 216 30.46 -10.29 10.19
C LEU A 216 29.55 -9.27 9.52
N VAL A 217 29.70 -7.99 9.87
CA VAL A 217 28.86 -6.91 9.33
C VAL A 217 29.17 -6.66 7.84
N THR A 218 30.45 -6.65 7.46
CA THR A 218 30.87 -6.47 6.06
C THR A 218 30.62 -7.71 5.18
N GLY A 219 30.65 -8.92 5.76
CA GLY A 219 30.31 -10.16 5.06
C GLY A 219 28.81 -10.30 4.80
N ALA A 220 27.97 -9.73 5.68
CA ALA A 220 26.51 -9.83 5.57
C ALA A 220 25.90 -8.96 4.45
N SER A 221 26.54 -7.84 4.08
CA SER A 221 26.03 -6.94 3.05
C SER A 221 27.12 -6.14 2.36
N LYS A 222 26.99 -6.01 1.04
CA LYS A 222 27.82 -5.12 0.22
C LYS A 222 27.63 -3.64 0.60
N VAL A 223 26.42 -3.24 0.98
CA VAL A 223 26.10 -1.86 1.38
C VAL A 223 26.84 -1.52 2.68
N LEU A 224 26.76 -2.41 3.66
CA LEU A 224 27.49 -2.27 4.92
C LEU A 224 29.01 -2.27 4.68
N LYS A 225 29.50 -3.14 3.79
CA LYS A 225 30.91 -3.17 3.41
C LYS A 225 31.40 -1.82 2.88
N MET A 226 30.71 -1.24 1.88
CA MET A 226 31.09 0.04 1.29
C MET A 226 31.10 1.19 2.32
N ASN A 227 30.13 1.20 3.24
CA ASN A 227 30.05 2.23 4.28
C ASN A 227 31.15 2.11 5.36
N LEU A 228 31.79 0.95 5.48
CA LEU A 228 32.77 0.64 6.55
C LEU A 228 34.23 0.63 6.07
N GLU A 229 34.52 0.95 4.80
CA GLU A 229 35.88 0.84 4.23
C GLU A 229 36.90 1.75 4.92
N HIS A 230 36.47 2.90 5.47
CA HIS A 230 37.37 3.90 6.05
C HIS A 230 37.00 4.31 7.49
N SER A 231 36.04 3.65 8.13
CA SER A 231 35.54 4.07 9.45
C SER A 231 35.27 2.90 10.39
N SER A 232 35.66 3.05 11.65
CA SER A 232 35.37 2.10 12.74
C SER A 232 33.99 2.33 13.38
N ARG A 233 33.28 3.37 12.95
CA ARG A 233 31.97 3.77 13.43
C ARG A 233 31.01 3.95 12.26
N MET A 234 29.79 3.47 12.41
CA MET A 234 28.72 3.65 11.44
C MET A 234 27.42 4.00 12.14
N GLU A 235 26.79 5.10 11.71
CA GLU A 235 25.51 5.56 12.23
C GLU A 235 24.36 5.02 11.39
N LEU A 236 23.43 4.31 12.03
CA LEU A 236 22.23 3.76 11.40
C LEU A 236 21.05 4.69 11.63
N LYS A 237 21.02 5.81 10.89
CA LYS A 237 20.04 6.90 11.09
C LYS A 237 18.57 6.46 10.98
N GLU A 238 18.31 5.42 10.20
CA GLU A 238 16.95 4.97 9.90
C GLU A 238 16.50 3.75 10.72
N ALA A 239 17.30 3.33 11.70
CA ALA A 239 16.98 2.19 12.56
C ALA A 239 17.05 2.58 14.04
N SER A 240 16.03 2.22 14.82
CA SER A 240 16.09 2.37 16.28
C SER A 240 17.11 1.42 16.90
N TYR A 241 17.59 1.72 18.11
CA TYR A 241 18.59 0.90 18.81
C TYR A 241 18.18 -0.58 18.91
N ASN A 242 16.91 -0.87 19.19
CA ASN A 242 16.41 -2.24 19.31
C ASN A 242 16.45 -3.00 17.99
N ILE A 243 16.22 -2.32 16.86
CA ILE A 243 16.28 -2.92 15.52
C ILE A 243 17.72 -3.19 15.14
N THR A 244 18.63 -2.24 15.40
CA THR A 244 20.07 -2.42 15.22
C THR A 244 20.58 -3.61 16.03
N LYS A 245 20.17 -3.72 17.30
CA LYS A 245 20.50 -4.87 18.14
C LYS A 245 19.94 -6.18 17.57
N GLY A 246 18.70 -6.17 17.08
CA GLY A 246 18.07 -7.33 16.44
C GLY A 246 18.79 -7.75 15.14
N LEU A 247 19.20 -6.79 14.33
CA LEU A 247 20.00 -6.99 13.12
C LEU A 247 21.34 -7.65 13.47
N VAL A 248 22.09 -7.08 14.41
CA VAL A 248 23.38 -7.64 14.86
C VAL A 248 23.17 -9.03 15.45
N HIS A 249 22.17 -9.23 16.31
CA HIS A 249 21.87 -10.54 16.86
C HIS A 249 21.61 -11.59 15.77
N TYR A 250 20.88 -11.22 14.72
CA TYR A 250 20.68 -12.09 13.56
C TYR A 250 22.00 -12.41 12.84
N LEU A 251 22.94 -11.47 12.70
CA LEU A 251 24.23 -11.75 12.07
C LEU A 251 25.05 -12.80 12.83
N TYR A 252 24.88 -12.89 14.15
CA TYR A 252 25.58 -13.86 14.98
C TYR A 252 24.87 -15.22 15.00
N VAL A 253 23.54 -15.22 15.12
CA VAL A 253 22.74 -16.43 15.41
C VAL A 253 22.07 -17.02 14.15
N GLY A 254 21.82 -16.20 13.13
CA GLY A 254 21.08 -16.57 11.93
C GLY A 254 19.58 -16.77 12.14
N LYS A 255 19.07 -16.43 13.32
CA LYS A 255 17.64 -16.52 13.66
C LYS A 255 17.17 -15.24 14.33
N VAL A 256 15.89 -14.96 14.18
CA VAL A 256 15.19 -13.85 14.86
C VAL A 256 14.18 -14.45 15.82
N GLU A 257 14.11 -13.92 17.03
CA GLU A 257 13.17 -14.39 18.04
C GLU A 257 11.71 -14.15 17.61
N PRO A 258 10.79 -15.12 17.80
CA PRO A 258 9.39 -14.97 17.37
C PRO A 258 8.68 -13.76 17.98
N HIS A 259 8.94 -13.48 19.27
CA HIS A 259 8.35 -12.33 19.96
C HIS A 259 8.81 -10.99 19.36
N PHE A 260 10.10 -10.89 19.06
CA PHE A 260 10.66 -9.72 18.39
C PHE A 260 10.10 -9.56 16.98
N MET A 261 9.96 -10.66 16.24
CA MET A 261 9.36 -10.66 14.89
C MET A 261 7.91 -10.13 14.90
N GLN A 262 7.10 -10.51 15.89
CA GLN A 262 5.72 -10.03 15.99
C GLN A 262 5.63 -8.52 16.27
N GLN A 263 6.50 -8.00 17.14
CA GLN A 263 6.45 -6.59 17.54
C GLN A 263 7.14 -5.65 16.56
N ARG A 264 8.30 -6.08 16.04
CA ARG A 264 9.27 -5.22 15.35
C ARG A 264 9.72 -5.80 14.00
N GLY A 265 9.09 -6.88 13.52
CA GLY A 265 9.46 -7.55 12.27
C GLY A 265 9.35 -6.66 11.03
N ILE A 266 8.36 -5.76 10.98
CA ILE A 266 8.19 -4.82 9.85
C ILE A 266 9.35 -3.82 9.79
N ASP A 267 9.69 -3.19 10.93
CA ASP A 267 10.82 -2.27 11.02
C ASP A 267 12.15 -2.97 10.69
N LEU A 268 12.32 -4.22 11.17
CA LEU A 268 13.49 -5.04 10.90
C LEU A 268 13.60 -5.38 9.41
N PHE A 269 12.48 -5.68 8.76
CA PHE A 269 12.41 -5.94 7.32
C PHE A 269 12.83 -4.70 6.50
N VAL A 270 12.27 -3.53 6.81
CA VAL A 270 12.63 -2.27 6.13
C VAL A 270 14.11 -1.96 6.32
N THR A 271 14.62 -2.16 7.54
CA THR A 271 16.04 -1.99 7.88
C THR A 271 16.92 -2.97 7.09
N ALA A 272 16.55 -4.25 7.03
CA ALA A 272 17.28 -5.27 6.30
C ALA A 272 17.38 -4.92 4.80
N HIS A 273 16.32 -4.39 4.20
CA HIS A 273 16.35 -3.92 2.82
C HIS A 273 17.30 -2.73 2.63
N LYS A 274 17.17 -1.70 3.47
CA LYS A 274 18.00 -0.47 3.40
C LYS A 274 19.49 -0.75 3.52
N TYR A 275 19.86 -1.66 4.40
CA TYR A 275 21.24 -2.07 4.60
C TYR A 275 21.65 -3.30 3.78
N GLY A 276 20.82 -3.78 2.86
CA GLY A 276 21.16 -4.84 1.89
C GLY A 276 21.43 -6.23 2.50
N VAL A 277 20.79 -6.56 3.63
CA VAL A 277 20.89 -7.89 4.26
C VAL A 277 19.77 -8.79 3.73
N GLU A 278 19.96 -9.33 2.52
CA GLU A 278 18.93 -10.08 1.78
C GLU A 278 18.42 -11.33 2.52
N ALA A 279 19.30 -12.07 3.20
CA ALA A 279 18.90 -13.26 3.95
C ALA A 279 17.94 -12.92 5.10
N LEU A 280 18.15 -11.79 5.78
CA LEU A 280 17.26 -11.29 6.82
C LEU A 280 15.95 -10.77 6.22
N LYS A 281 16.04 -10.04 5.10
CA LYS A 281 14.87 -9.54 4.37
C LYS A 281 13.91 -10.68 4.06
N HIS A 282 14.39 -11.74 3.42
CA HIS A 282 13.56 -12.91 3.09
C HIS A 282 13.04 -13.64 4.33
N LEU A 283 13.87 -13.77 5.38
CA LEU A 283 13.43 -14.37 6.65
C LEU A 283 12.24 -13.59 7.24
N CYS A 284 12.31 -12.25 7.23
CA CYS A 284 11.21 -11.42 7.68
C CYS A 284 9.98 -11.56 6.75
N GLU A 285 10.15 -11.53 5.43
CA GLU A 285 9.04 -11.73 4.48
C GLU A 285 8.30 -13.04 4.70
N ALA A 286 9.01 -14.12 5.03
CA ALA A 286 8.42 -15.42 5.31
C ALA A 286 7.60 -15.43 6.61
N ASN A 287 8.14 -14.83 7.68
CA ASN A 287 7.60 -14.94 9.04
C ASN A 287 6.61 -13.82 9.43
N ILE A 288 6.59 -12.69 8.73
CA ILE A 288 5.62 -11.62 9.01
C ILE A 288 4.21 -12.11 8.66
N VAL A 289 3.32 -12.00 9.65
CA VAL A 289 1.90 -12.34 9.55
C VAL A 289 1.08 -11.05 9.46
N PRO A 290 0.31 -10.84 8.37
CA PRO A 290 -0.61 -9.72 8.27
C PRO A 290 -1.78 -9.84 9.26
N ASN A 291 -2.20 -8.72 9.83
CA ASN A 291 -3.36 -8.60 10.72
C ASN A 291 -4.01 -7.21 10.57
N GLN A 292 -5.22 -7.05 11.11
CA GLN A 292 -6.02 -5.82 10.96
C GLN A 292 -5.30 -4.56 11.47
N ASP A 293 -4.46 -4.69 12.49
CA ASP A 293 -3.72 -3.58 13.11
C ASP A 293 -2.47 -3.18 12.32
N ASN A 294 -1.92 -4.10 11.52
CA ASN A 294 -0.65 -3.93 10.84
C ASN A 294 -0.75 -3.71 9.32
N TRP A 295 -1.93 -3.85 8.70
CA TRP A 295 -2.09 -3.74 7.25
C TRP A 295 -1.52 -2.45 6.65
N ILE A 296 -1.78 -1.29 7.27
CA ILE A 296 -1.28 0.00 6.79
C ILE A 296 0.25 0.03 6.84
N LYS A 297 0.84 -0.35 7.98
CA LYS A 297 2.30 -0.39 8.14
C LYS A 297 2.95 -1.38 7.18
N LEU A 298 2.32 -2.54 7.00
CA LEU A 298 2.83 -3.61 6.14
C LEU A 298 2.80 -3.22 4.67
N LEU A 299 1.71 -2.61 4.18
CA LEU A 299 1.63 -2.09 2.81
C LEU A 299 2.56 -0.90 2.59
N THR A 300 2.73 -0.03 3.58
CA THR A 300 3.72 1.06 3.51
C THR A 300 5.13 0.50 3.32
N ALA A 301 5.52 -0.46 4.17
CA ALA A 301 6.81 -1.15 4.03
C ALA A 301 6.94 -1.91 2.70
N ALA A 302 5.86 -2.55 2.22
CA ALA A 302 5.87 -3.24 0.93
C ALA A 302 6.08 -2.28 -0.24
N VAL A 303 5.47 -1.09 -0.19
CA VAL A 303 5.62 -0.03 -1.19
C VAL A 303 7.02 0.57 -1.19
N GLU A 304 7.61 0.79 -0.01
CA GLU A 304 8.99 1.30 0.16
C GLU A 304 10.05 0.31 -0.35
N THR A 305 9.84 -0.98 -0.10
CA THR A 305 10.80 -2.05 -0.44
C THR A 305 10.50 -2.74 -1.78
N ASP A 306 9.43 -2.31 -2.46
CA ASP A 306 8.85 -2.92 -3.65
C ASP A 306 8.56 -4.44 -3.51
N SER A 307 8.23 -4.88 -2.30
CA SER A 307 7.95 -6.29 -2.01
C SER A 307 6.54 -6.68 -2.45
N GLN A 308 6.48 -7.38 -3.58
CA GLN A 308 5.25 -7.96 -4.12
C GLN A 308 4.65 -9.03 -3.18
N MET A 309 5.50 -9.76 -2.46
CA MET A 309 5.07 -10.82 -1.54
C MET A 309 4.34 -10.26 -0.32
N LEU A 310 4.88 -9.22 0.31
CA LEU A 310 4.18 -8.56 1.43
C LEU A 310 2.86 -7.93 0.96
N THR A 311 2.85 -7.35 -0.24
CA THR A 311 1.62 -6.82 -0.85
C THR A 311 0.57 -7.93 -1.03
N LEU A 312 0.97 -9.09 -1.58
CA LEU A 312 0.08 -10.24 -1.78
C LEU A 312 -0.48 -10.77 -0.45
N LYS A 313 0.39 -11.01 0.54
CA LYS A 313 0.00 -11.46 1.89
C LYS A 313 -1.01 -10.51 2.53
N THR A 314 -0.75 -9.20 2.42
CA THR A 314 -1.64 -8.19 3.00
C THR A 314 -2.97 -8.15 2.27
N ALA A 315 -2.98 -8.19 0.94
CA ALA A 315 -4.20 -8.21 0.14
C ALA A 315 -5.05 -9.46 0.42
N GLN A 316 -4.44 -10.64 0.55
CA GLN A 316 -5.12 -11.87 0.94
C GLN A 316 -5.77 -11.74 2.32
N SER A 317 -5.02 -11.28 3.32
CA SER A 317 -5.54 -11.06 4.67
C SER A 317 -6.71 -10.06 4.71
N ILE A 318 -6.65 -9.00 3.91
CA ILE A 318 -7.76 -8.05 3.77
C ILE A 318 -8.97 -8.75 3.17
N LYS A 319 -8.79 -9.48 2.06
CA LYS A 319 -9.86 -10.23 1.38
C LYS A 319 -10.57 -11.18 2.34
N ASP A 320 -9.80 -11.98 3.08
CA ASP A 320 -10.34 -12.98 4.02
C ASP A 320 -11.20 -12.32 5.10
N VAL A 321 -10.70 -11.23 5.71
CA VAL A 321 -11.46 -10.49 6.74
C VAL A 321 -12.71 -9.82 6.15
N MET A 322 -12.66 -9.29 4.92
CA MET A 322 -13.85 -8.70 4.31
C MET A 322 -14.91 -9.77 4.02
N ALA A 323 -14.52 -10.95 3.54
CA ALA A 323 -15.43 -12.08 3.31
C ALA A 323 -16.08 -12.59 4.62
N GLU A 324 -15.32 -12.67 5.71
CA GLU A 324 -15.84 -13.00 7.04
C GLU A 324 -16.89 -11.98 7.52
N ARG A 325 -16.67 -10.68 7.29
CA ARG A 325 -17.62 -9.64 7.70
C ARG A 325 -18.93 -9.69 6.91
N GLN A 326 -18.87 -10.00 5.62
CA GLN A 326 -20.07 -10.16 4.79
C GLN A 326 -20.87 -11.40 5.15
N SER A 327 -20.20 -12.53 5.40
CA SER A 327 -20.86 -13.74 5.88
C SER A 327 -21.50 -13.53 7.27
N GLY A 328 -20.82 -12.84 8.20
CA GLY A 328 -21.37 -12.47 9.50
C GLY A 328 -22.60 -11.55 9.45
N GLN A 329 -22.66 -10.62 8.47
CA GLN A 329 -23.85 -9.80 8.24
C GLN A 329 -25.05 -10.62 7.75
N SER A 330 -24.81 -11.64 6.91
CA SER A 330 -25.89 -12.54 6.45
C SER A 330 -26.57 -13.30 7.59
N PHE A 331 -25.82 -13.65 8.65
CA PHE A 331 -26.36 -14.27 9.87
C PHE A 331 -27.17 -13.27 10.72
N LEU A 332 -26.72 -12.02 10.85
CA LEU A 332 -27.47 -11.00 11.60
C LEU A 332 -28.78 -10.62 10.92
N THR A 333 -28.84 -10.56 9.59
CA THR A 333 -30.10 -10.28 8.86
C THR A 333 -31.16 -11.38 8.97
N ARG A 334 -30.81 -12.60 9.41
CA ARG A 334 -31.75 -13.70 9.65
C ARG A 334 -32.25 -13.81 11.10
N GLY A 335 -31.76 -12.96 12.02
CA GLY A 335 -31.99 -13.11 13.46
C GLY A 335 -32.59 -11.90 14.18
N PHE A 336 -33.29 -11.00 13.49
CA PHE A 336 -33.89 -9.80 14.11
C PHE A 336 -35.33 -9.98 14.60
N SER A 337 -35.86 -11.20 14.69
CA SER A 337 -37.14 -11.45 15.39
C SER A 337 -36.99 -11.73 16.89
N ASP A 338 -35.82 -12.12 17.39
CA ASP A 338 -35.75 -12.78 18.72
C ASP A 338 -34.60 -12.35 19.65
N ILE A 339 -34.05 -11.14 19.53
CA ILE A 339 -32.98 -10.71 20.45
C ILE A 339 -33.35 -9.39 21.13
N LYS A 340 -33.75 -9.51 22.41
CA LYS A 340 -34.02 -8.39 23.33
C LYS A 340 -32.79 -7.86 24.07
N ASP A 341 -31.60 -8.41 23.84
CA ASP A 341 -30.37 -7.95 24.51
C ASP A 341 -29.28 -7.60 23.51
N ALA A 342 -28.83 -6.34 23.56
CA ALA A 342 -27.78 -5.82 22.72
C ALA A 342 -26.48 -6.63 22.91
N PRO A 343 -25.86 -7.15 21.83
CA PRO A 343 -24.56 -7.80 21.95
C PRO A 343 -23.51 -6.74 22.34
N GLN A 344 -22.92 -6.91 23.53
CA GLN A 344 -21.86 -6.05 24.03
C GLN A 344 -20.69 -6.03 23.05
N GLN A 345 -20.41 -4.86 22.44
CA GLN A 345 -19.40 -4.68 21.40
C GLN A 345 -18.07 -4.11 21.94
N LEU A 346 -17.02 -4.89 21.70
CA LEU A 346 -15.75 -4.58 21.03
C LEU A 346 -14.76 -3.53 21.56
N PHE A 347 -15.10 -2.59 22.43
CA PHE A 347 -14.09 -1.71 23.05
C PHE A 347 -14.55 -1.24 24.43
N GLN A 348 -14.48 -2.10 25.44
CA GLN A 348 -14.50 -1.59 26.81
C GLN A 348 -13.12 -1.01 27.13
N SER A 349 -13.06 0.32 27.26
CA SER A 349 -12.02 0.97 28.02
C SER A 349 -12.00 0.37 29.42
N SER A 350 -10.88 -0.23 29.80
CA SER A 350 -10.54 -0.45 31.20
C SER A 350 -10.36 0.92 31.87
N ARG A 351 -11.48 1.57 32.23
CA ARG A 351 -11.48 2.59 33.27
C ARG A 351 -11.52 1.87 34.60
N GLY A 352 -10.46 2.05 35.37
CA GLY A 352 -10.33 1.50 36.71
C GLY A 352 -11.45 1.96 37.63
N LEU A 353 -11.80 1.07 38.57
CA LEU A 353 -12.44 1.44 39.82
C LEU A 353 -11.44 1.18 40.93
N VAL A 354 -10.98 2.30 41.49
CA VAL A 354 -10.52 2.43 42.87
C VAL A 354 -11.64 1.96 43.79
N GLY A 355 -11.26 1.18 44.79
CA GLY A 355 -12.09 0.70 45.91
C GLY A 355 -11.22 -0.13 46.82
#